data_AF-A0A7Z9JFI2-F1
#
_entry.id   AF-A0A7Z9JFI2-F1
#
_cell.length_a   1.000
_cell.length_b   1.000
_cell.length_c   1.000
_cell.angle_alpha   90.00
_cell.angle_beta   90.00
_cell.angle_gamma   90.00
#
_symmetry.space_group_name_H-M   'P 1'
#
loop_
_entity.id
_entity.type
_entity.pdbx_description
1 polymer ?
#
loop_
_entity_poly.entity_id
_entity_poly.type
_entity_poly.pdbx_seq_one_letter_code
_entity_poly.pdbx_strand_id
1 'polypeptide(L)'
;MVKLLARIRRGGVNEETFLLILEEFALQGGDIRGVGERLQILENTVRFKMEKEGKTSWGAKISKRLKETAILWPESCFIFMMRDGRDIAASRKNNGNFKHTIEQVALGYAKQTKKFKQFAKHFGSKAVFVQYESLVTEPENTLRSLCESINLEWSHKLLNHNKEDLTIYKDPAGHLSAKQIKQPINSNSIGRWKKDLTEAEVSGFELVAGDTLEEFGYSCTRIF
;
A
#
# COMPACT_ATOMS: atom_id res chain seq x y z
N MET A 1 -16.96 1.07 -12.80
CA MET A 1 -16.57 -0.10 -13.62
C MET A 1 -15.15 0.00 -14.18
N VAL A 2 -14.83 0.97 -15.04
CA VAL A 2 -13.52 1.06 -15.75
C VAL A 2 -12.29 0.98 -14.84
N LYS A 3 -12.27 1.72 -13.72
CA LYS A 3 -11.16 1.67 -12.75
C LYS A 3 -11.02 0.33 -12.02
N LEU A 4 -12.10 -0.45 -11.95
CA LEU A 4 -12.10 -1.80 -11.35
C LEU A 4 -11.54 -2.81 -12.35
N LEU A 5 -12.00 -2.77 -13.60
CA LEU A 5 -11.50 -3.61 -14.70
C LEU A 5 -9.99 -3.42 -14.92
N ALA A 6 -9.48 -2.18 -14.84
CA ALA A 6 -8.05 -1.93 -14.89
C ALA A 6 -7.27 -2.55 -13.70
N ARG A 7 -7.89 -2.72 -12.53
CA ARG A 7 -7.22 -3.25 -11.34
C ARG A 7 -7.20 -4.78 -11.31
N ILE A 8 -8.26 -5.45 -11.76
CA ILE A 8 -8.30 -6.92 -11.84
C ILE A 8 -7.24 -7.46 -12.81
N ARG A 9 -6.98 -6.73 -13.91
CA ARG A 9 -5.94 -7.08 -14.88
C ARG A 9 -4.53 -7.06 -14.28
N ARG A 10 -4.23 -6.10 -13.40
CA ARG A 10 -2.96 -6.09 -12.62
C ARG A 10 -2.82 -7.32 -11.72
N GLY A 11 -3.96 -7.83 -11.24
CA GLY A 11 -4.07 -9.06 -10.48
C GLY A 11 -3.92 -10.32 -11.34
N GLY A 12 -3.86 -10.23 -12.67
CA GLY A 12 -3.83 -11.41 -13.55
C GLY A 12 -5.20 -12.04 -13.80
N VAL A 13 -6.28 -11.33 -13.47
CA VAL A 13 -7.66 -11.75 -13.75
C VAL A 13 -8.16 -10.95 -14.97
N ASN A 14 -8.57 -11.66 -16.02
CA ASN A 14 -9.12 -11.05 -17.23
C ASN A 14 -10.62 -10.70 -17.03
N GLU A 15 -11.22 -10.00 -17.99
CA GLU A 15 -12.60 -9.53 -17.89
C GLU A 15 -13.61 -10.67 -17.88
N GLU A 16 -13.39 -11.71 -18.69
CA GLU A 16 -14.25 -12.90 -18.77
C GLU A 16 -14.30 -13.64 -17.43
N THR A 17 -13.15 -13.95 -16.84
CA THR A 17 -13.06 -14.57 -15.51
C THR A 17 -13.72 -13.69 -14.45
N PHE A 18 -13.53 -12.38 -14.52
CA PHE A 18 -14.16 -11.48 -13.54
C PHE A 18 -15.68 -11.42 -13.69
N LEU A 19 -16.21 -11.52 -14.91
CA LEU A 19 -17.65 -11.65 -15.14
C LEU A 19 -18.19 -12.94 -14.52
N LEU A 20 -17.51 -14.07 -14.70
CA LEU A 20 -17.90 -15.33 -14.04
C LEU A 20 -17.94 -15.20 -12.51
N ILE A 21 -16.94 -14.54 -11.91
CA ILE A 21 -16.92 -14.26 -10.47
C ILE A 21 -18.12 -13.40 -10.04
N LEU A 22 -18.51 -12.41 -10.85
CA LEU A 22 -19.66 -11.56 -10.56
C LEU A 22 -20.99 -12.32 -10.73
N GLU A 23 -21.10 -13.17 -11.73
CA GLU A 23 -22.28 -14.01 -11.98
C GLU A 23 -22.48 -15.01 -10.84
N GLU A 24 -21.43 -15.72 -10.43
CA GLU A 24 -21.48 -16.64 -9.29
C GLU A 24 -21.87 -15.89 -8.00
N PHE A 25 -21.28 -14.72 -7.76
CA PHE A 25 -21.62 -13.88 -6.62
C PHE A 25 -23.10 -13.45 -6.62
N ALA A 26 -23.63 -13.09 -7.79
CA ALA A 26 -25.03 -12.72 -7.95
C ALA A 26 -25.99 -13.92 -7.75
N LEU A 27 -25.61 -15.10 -8.25
CA LEU A 27 -26.39 -16.34 -8.07
C LEU A 27 -26.49 -16.76 -6.60
N GLN A 28 -25.48 -16.43 -5.79
CA GLN A 28 -25.49 -16.63 -4.33
C GLN A 28 -26.29 -15.54 -3.58
N GLY A 29 -26.99 -14.64 -4.30
CA GLY A 29 -27.79 -13.55 -3.73
C GLY A 29 -26.99 -12.30 -3.36
N GLY A 30 -25.73 -12.19 -3.82
CA GLY A 30 -24.86 -11.07 -3.51
C GLY A 30 -25.27 -9.75 -4.20
N ASP A 31 -25.06 -8.62 -3.51
CA ASP A 31 -25.37 -7.27 -4.01
C ASP A 31 -24.17 -6.31 -3.90
N ILE A 32 -23.58 -5.93 -5.03
CA ILE A 32 -22.38 -5.07 -5.12
C ILE A 32 -22.55 -3.64 -4.56
N ARG A 33 -23.78 -3.23 -4.21
CA ARG A 33 -24.05 -1.89 -3.65
C ARG A 33 -23.47 -1.72 -2.24
N GLY A 34 -23.35 -2.78 -1.47
CA GLY A 34 -22.78 -2.72 -0.12
C GLY A 34 -21.24 -2.75 -0.09
N VAL A 35 -20.65 -2.32 1.04
CA VAL A 35 -19.18 -2.30 1.20
C VAL A 35 -18.63 -3.70 1.42
N GLY A 36 -19.31 -4.54 2.20
CA GLY A 36 -18.87 -5.90 2.51
C GLY A 36 -18.84 -6.76 1.25
N GLU A 37 -19.87 -6.66 0.44
CA GLU A 37 -20.06 -7.37 -0.82
C GLU A 37 -18.97 -7.00 -1.83
N ARG A 38 -18.59 -5.72 -1.90
CA ARG A 38 -17.44 -5.30 -2.73
C ARG A 38 -16.11 -5.85 -2.22
N LEU A 39 -15.95 -6.02 -0.90
CA LEU A 39 -14.75 -6.65 -0.34
C LEU A 39 -14.78 -8.17 -0.59
N GLN A 40 -15.94 -8.80 -0.58
CA GLN A 40 -16.10 -10.21 -0.91
C GLN A 40 -15.80 -10.48 -2.40
N ILE A 41 -16.24 -9.61 -3.31
CA ILE A 41 -15.84 -9.70 -4.73
C ILE A 41 -14.32 -9.54 -4.88
N LEU A 42 -13.69 -8.64 -4.10
CA LEU A 42 -12.23 -8.52 -4.08
C LEU A 42 -11.59 -9.81 -3.60
N GLU A 43 -12.09 -10.41 -2.52
CA GLU A 43 -11.64 -11.71 -2.00
C GLU A 43 -11.76 -12.82 -3.05
N ASN A 44 -12.92 -12.96 -3.70
CA ASN A 44 -13.12 -13.95 -4.76
C ASN A 44 -12.11 -13.75 -5.91
N THR A 45 -11.83 -12.49 -6.27
CA THR A 45 -10.84 -12.15 -7.31
C THR A 45 -9.42 -12.57 -6.92
N VAL A 46 -8.98 -12.29 -5.69
CA VAL A 46 -7.62 -12.62 -5.25
C VAL A 46 -7.47 -14.11 -4.91
N ARG A 47 -8.53 -14.78 -4.47
CA ARG A 47 -8.57 -16.24 -4.26
C ARG A 47 -8.46 -17.00 -5.57
N PHE A 48 -9.20 -16.60 -6.60
CA PHE A 48 -9.05 -17.17 -7.95
C PHE A 48 -7.59 -17.13 -8.40
N LYS A 49 -6.93 -15.97 -8.24
CA LYS A 49 -5.51 -15.83 -8.57
C LYS A 49 -4.63 -16.74 -7.70
N MET A 50 -4.86 -16.75 -6.40
CA MET A 50 -4.12 -17.56 -5.43
C MET A 50 -4.15 -19.04 -5.81
N GLU A 51 -5.32 -19.57 -6.12
CA GLU A 51 -5.53 -20.96 -6.55
C GLU A 51 -4.84 -21.24 -7.89
N LYS A 52 -5.03 -20.36 -8.88
CA LYS A 52 -4.37 -20.46 -10.20
C LYS A 52 -2.84 -20.46 -10.11
N GLU A 53 -2.27 -19.72 -9.17
CA GLU A 53 -0.82 -19.64 -8.94
C GLU A 53 -0.29 -20.67 -7.91
N GLY A 54 -1.15 -21.55 -7.40
CA GLY A 54 -0.79 -22.58 -6.42
C GLY A 54 -0.26 -22.00 -5.11
N LYS A 55 -0.80 -20.87 -4.66
CA LYS A 55 -0.41 -20.19 -3.42
C LYS A 55 -1.34 -20.58 -2.27
N THR A 56 -0.83 -20.48 -1.05
CA THR A 56 -1.56 -20.80 0.19
C THR A 56 -2.12 -19.56 0.90
N SER A 57 -1.64 -18.38 0.54
CA SER A 57 -2.04 -17.09 1.12
C SER A 57 -2.24 -16.05 0.03
N TRP A 58 -3.16 -15.12 0.27
CA TRP A 58 -3.42 -13.98 -0.60
C TRP A 58 -3.26 -12.67 0.18
N GLY A 59 -3.07 -11.57 -0.55
CA GLY A 59 -3.02 -10.23 0.03
C GLY A 59 -3.59 -9.18 -0.92
N ALA A 60 -4.06 -8.06 -0.36
CA ALA A 60 -4.59 -6.95 -1.13
C ALA A 60 -4.07 -5.61 -0.61
N LYS A 61 -3.72 -4.70 -1.52
CA LYS A 61 -3.34 -3.33 -1.15
C LYS A 61 -4.59 -2.46 -1.02
N ILE A 62 -5.03 -2.27 0.22
CA ILE A 62 -6.26 -1.54 0.56
C ILE A 62 -5.90 -0.29 1.38
N SER A 63 -6.13 0.91 0.82
CA SER A 63 -5.72 2.18 1.46
C SER A 63 -6.79 2.82 2.36
N LYS A 64 -7.99 2.25 2.41
CA LYS A 64 -9.15 2.72 3.20
C LYS A 64 -9.92 1.50 3.69
N ARG A 65 -10.79 1.64 4.70
CA ARG A 65 -11.67 0.56 5.20
C ARG A 65 -11.02 -0.45 6.17
N LEU A 66 -10.00 -0.04 6.93
CA LEU A 66 -9.30 -0.92 7.89
C LEU A 66 -10.26 -1.68 8.84
N LYS A 67 -11.31 -1.01 9.31
CA LYS A 67 -12.29 -1.63 10.23
C LYS A 67 -13.13 -2.67 9.51
N GLU A 68 -13.70 -2.31 8.36
CA GLU A 68 -14.54 -3.21 7.57
C GLU A 68 -13.73 -4.44 7.10
N THR A 69 -12.46 -4.26 6.72
CA THR A 69 -11.58 -5.37 6.34
C THR A 69 -11.20 -6.26 7.53
N ALA A 70 -10.99 -5.69 8.71
CA ALA A 70 -10.69 -6.48 9.91
C ALA A 70 -11.90 -7.29 10.41
N ILE A 71 -13.11 -6.76 10.22
CA ILE A 71 -14.36 -7.49 10.51
C ILE A 71 -14.53 -8.65 9.52
N LEU A 72 -14.31 -8.40 8.23
CA LEU A 72 -14.50 -9.43 7.20
C LEU A 72 -13.38 -10.50 7.22
N TRP A 73 -12.15 -10.10 7.53
CA TRP A 73 -10.97 -10.97 7.55
C TRP A 73 -10.26 -10.90 8.91
N PRO A 74 -10.82 -11.48 9.98
CA PRO A 74 -10.25 -11.40 11.34
C PRO A 74 -8.86 -12.04 11.47
N GLU A 75 -8.52 -12.97 10.57
CA GLU A 75 -7.21 -13.63 10.52
C GLU A 75 -6.17 -12.87 9.67
N SER A 76 -6.53 -11.73 9.08
CA SER A 76 -5.60 -10.96 8.25
C SER A 76 -4.56 -10.20 9.08
N CYS A 77 -3.37 -10.04 8.51
CA CYS A 77 -2.35 -9.12 8.99
C CYS A 77 -2.39 -7.83 8.17
N PHE A 78 -2.16 -6.69 8.82
CA PHE A 78 -2.19 -5.36 8.25
C PHE A 78 -0.81 -4.74 8.31
N ILE A 79 -0.30 -4.32 7.16
CA ILE A 79 1.03 -3.73 7.02
C ILE A 79 0.87 -2.27 6.61
N PHE A 80 1.41 -1.35 7.42
CA PHE A 80 1.48 0.06 7.09
C PHE A 80 2.91 0.45 6.77
N MET A 81 3.15 0.78 5.50
CA MET A 81 4.42 1.35 5.07
C MET A 81 4.56 2.77 5.60
N MET A 82 5.35 2.94 6.65
CA MET A 82 5.73 4.24 7.18
C MET A 82 6.88 4.82 6.35
N ARG A 83 6.81 6.10 6.03
CA ARG A 83 7.82 6.80 5.23
C ARG A 83 7.81 8.27 5.62
N ASP A 84 8.94 8.98 5.40
CA ASP A 84 8.96 10.44 5.50
C ASP A 84 7.84 11.04 4.63
N GLY A 85 6.91 11.73 5.27
CA GLY A 85 5.75 12.33 4.60
C GLY A 85 6.13 13.34 3.52
N ARG A 86 7.28 14.02 3.68
CA ARG A 86 7.80 14.99 2.71
C ARG A 86 8.25 14.28 1.42
N ASP A 87 8.85 13.10 1.52
CA ASP A 87 9.21 12.30 0.34
C ASP A 87 7.97 11.78 -0.41
N ILE A 88 6.86 11.54 0.30
CA ILE A 88 5.57 11.21 -0.31
C ILE A 88 5.04 12.43 -1.08
N ALA A 89 5.11 13.63 -0.50
CA ALA A 89 4.69 14.87 -1.16
C ALA A 89 5.52 15.13 -2.44
N ALA A 90 6.85 15.05 -2.33
CA ALA A 90 7.78 15.15 -3.46
C ALA A 90 7.45 14.14 -4.58
N SER A 91 7.22 12.88 -4.21
CA SER A 91 6.87 11.85 -5.19
C SER A 91 5.54 12.14 -5.89
N ARG A 92 4.55 12.69 -5.19
CA ARG A 92 3.25 13.03 -5.80
C ARG A 92 3.35 14.23 -6.74
N LYS A 93 4.17 15.22 -6.39
CA LYS A 93 4.44 16.41 -7.21
C LYS A 93 5.02 16.02 -8.57
N ASN A 94 6.03 15.14 -8.57
CA ASN A 94 6.72 14.74 -9.81
C ASN A 94 5.92 13.75 -10.69
N ASN A 95 4.89 13.10 -10.17
CA ASN A 95 4.08 12.13 -10.93
C ASN A 95 2.97 12.78 -11.80
N GLY A 96 2.97 14.11 -11.96
CA GLY A 96 2.18 14.83 -12.97
C GLY A 96 0.66 14.92 -12.73
N ASN A 97 0.16 14.45 -11.58
CA ASN A 97 -1.27 14.50 -11.23
C ASN A 97 -1.48 15.08 -9.82
N PHE A 98 -0.70 16.12 -9.51
CA PHE A 98 -0.70 16.78 -8.20
C PHE A 98 -1.94 17.68 -8.06
N LYS A 99 -3.10 17.07 -7.84
CA LYS A 99 -4.39 17.76 -7.60
C LYS A 99 -4.55 18.26 -6.16
N HIS A 100 -3.50 18.19 -5.36
CA HIS A 100 -3.53 18.47 -3.93
C HIS A 100 -2.44 19.47 -3.60
N THR A 101 -2.70 20.40 -2.68
CA THR A 101 -1.63 21.22 -2.11
C THR A 101 -0.75 20.37 -1.18
N ILE A 102 0.43 20.89 -0.82
CA ILE A 102 1.34 20.20 0.09
C ILE A 102 0.68 19.96 1.45
N GLU A 103 -0.06 20.93 1.96
CA GLU A 103 -0.83 20.87 3.21
C GLU A 103 -1.91 19.81 3.14
N GLN A 104 -2.59 19.65 1.99
CA GLN A 104 -3.57 18.59 1.80
C GLN A 104 -2.92 17.20 1.80
N VAL A 105 -1.73 17.06 1.23
CA VAL A 105 -0.95 15.82 1.30
C VAL A 105 -0.51 15.54 2.74
N ALA A 106 0.00 16.56 3.45
CA ALA A 106 0.40 16.48 4.85
C ALA A 106 -0.76 16.07 5.77
N LEU A 107 -1.93 16.69 5.60
CA LEU A 107 -3.14 16.35 6.34
C LEU A 107 -3.58 14.91 6.06
N GLY A 108 -3.53 14.49 4.79
CA GLY A 108 -3.85 13.11 4.39
C GLY A 108 -2.86 12.10 4.95
N TYR A 109 -1.58 12.46 5.06
CA TYR A 109 -0.54 11.66 5.70
C TYR A 109 -0.81 11.52 7.20
N ALA A 110 -0.90 12.64 7.93
CA ALA A 110 -1.15 12.65 9.38
C ALA A 110 -2.43 11.88 9.74
N LYS A 111 -3.51 12.09 8.99
CA LYS A 111 -4.79 11.39 9.20
C LYS A 111 -4.69 9.89 8.98
N GLN A 112 -3.96 9.43 7.95
CA GLN A 112 -3.81 8.00 7.69
C GLN A 112 -2.91 7.33 8.72
N THR A 113 -1.80 7.96 9.07
CA THR A 113 -0.88 7.47 10.11
C THR A 113 -1.58 7.38 11.47
N LYS A 114 -2.28 8.45 11.89
CA LYS A 114 -3.07 8.44 13.14
C LYS A 114 -4.14 7.35 13.14
N LYS A 115 -4.86 7.17 12.02
CA LYS A 115 -5.88 6.11 11.90
C LYS A 115 -5.28 4.72 12.02
N PHE A 116 -4.15 4.46 11.36
CA PHE A 116 -3.49 3.16 11.45
C PHE A 116 -2.91 2.92 12.83
N LYS A 117 -2.32 3.93 13.48
CA LYS A 117 -1.86 3.84 14.87
C LYS A 117 -3.00 3.47 15.82
N GLN A 118 -4.14 4.16 15.71
CA GLN A 118 -5.33 3.83 16.49
C GLN A 118 -5.83 2.42 16.20
N PHE A 119 -5.84 2.00 14.93
CA PHE A 119 -6.21 0.65 14.53
C PHE A 119 -5.26 -0.39 15.16
N ALA A 120 -3.95 -0.20 15.04
CA ALA A 120 -2.93 -1.09 15.58
C ALA A 120 -3.00 -1.22 17.11
N LYS A 121 -3.30 -0.11 17.82
CA LYS A 121 -3.51 -0.14 19.28
C LYS A 121 -4.63 -1.11 19.71
N HIS A 122 -5.66 -1.28 18.88
CA HIS A 122 -6.79 -2.18 19.18
C HIS A 122 -6.61 -3.57 18.56
N PHE A 123 -6.02 -3.66 17.37
CA PHE A 123 -5.88 -4.89 16.60
C PHE A 123 -4.68 -5.75 17.04
N GLY A 124 -3.71 -5.15 17.74
CA GLY A 124 -2.58 -5.85 18.33
C GLY A 124 -1.49 -6.24 17.31
N SER A 125 -0.82 -7.36 17.56
CA SER A 125 0.37 -7.81 16.83
C SER A 125 0.13 -8.04 15.33
N LYS A 126 -1.11 -8.25 14.89
CA LYS A 126 -1.46 -8.39 13.47
C LYS A 126 -1.42 -7.07 12.70
N ALA A 127 -1.18 -5.92 13.32
CA ALA A 127 -1.07 -4.61 12.66
C ALA A 127 0.33 -4.00 12.84
N VAL A 128 1.13 -4.04 11.77
CA VAL A 128 2.57 -3.77 11.82
C VAL A 128 2.93 -2.52 11.01
N PHE A 129 3.77 -1.66 11.58
CA PHE A 129 4.44 -0.60 10.84
C PHE A 129 5.75 -1.11 10.25
N VAL A 130 5.99 -0.82 8.97
CA VAL A 130 7.26 -1.11 8.29
C VAL A 130 7.85 0.19 7.81
N GLN A 131 9.03 0.55 8.31
CA GLN A 131 9.73 1.75 7.88
C GLN A 131 10.30 1.55 6.48
N TYR A 132 9.89 2.39 5.54
CA TYR A 132 10.34 2.36 4.16
C TYR A 132 11.86 2.54 4.07
N GLU A 133 12.40 3.45 4.87
CA GLU A 133 13.83 3.75 4.88
C GLU A 133 14.64 2.49 5.26
N SER A 134 14.28 1.81 6.35
CA SER A 134 14.88 0.52 6.73
C SER A 134 14.68 -0.55 5.67
N LEU A 135 13.50 -0.65 5.06
CA LEU A 135 13.22 -1.62 4.01
C LEU A 135 14.15 -1.46 2.79
N VAL A 136 14.55 -0.24 2.43
CA VAL A 136 15.39 -0.02 1.25
C VAL A 136 16.88 0.07 1.55
N THR A 137 17.27 0.28 2.81
CA THR A 137 18.68 0.27 3.24
C THR A 137 19.13 -1.07 3.81
N GLU A 138 18.24 -1.76 4.53
CA GLU A 138 18.47 -3.07 5.16
C GLU A 138 17.33 -4.04 4.78
N PRO A 139 17.17 -4.36 3.49
CA PRO A 139 15.99 -5.08 2.99
C PRO A 139 15.84 -6.48 3.58
N GLU A 140 16.91 -7.25 3.75
CA GLU A 140 16.83 -8.61 4.28
C GLU A 140 16.39 -8.61 5.74
N ASN A 141 17.06 -7.84 6.60
CA ASN A 141 16.70 -7.74 8.02
C ASN A 141 15.26 -7.27 8.20
N THR A 142 14.85 -6.23 7.46
CA THR A 142 13.50 -5.67 7.54
C THR A 142 12.45 -6.67 7.06
N LEU A 143 12.68 -7.36 5.94
CA LEU A 143 11.72 -8.31 5.38
C LEU A 143 11.64 -9.62 6.18
N ARG A 144 12.76 -10.11 6.76
CA ARG A 144 12.74 -11.26 7.67
C ARG A 144 11.91 -10.97 8.92
N SER A 145 12.17 -9.83 9.56
CA SER A 145 11.42 -9.38 10.72
C SER A 145 9.93 -9.23 10.41
N LEU A 146 9.60 -8.72 9.22
CA LEU A 146 8.21 -8.62 8.75
C LEU A 146 7.58 -10.00 8.58
N CYS A 147 8.25 -10.93 7.87
CA CYS A 147 7.80 -12.31 7.66
C CYS A 147 7.51 -13.00 9.00
N GLU A 148 8.41 -12.89 9.97
CA GLU A 148 8.22 -13.42 11.33
C GLU A 148 7.00 -12.79 12.02
N SER A 149 6.85 -11.47 11.94
CA SER A 149 5.75 -10.74 12.59
C SER A 149 4.36 -11.13 12.05
N ILE A 150 4.28 -11.56 10.80
CA ILE A 150 3.02 -11.92 10.13
C ILE A 150 2.90 -13.42 9.85
N ASN A 151 3.79 -14.24 10.42
CA ASN A 151 3.84 -15.69 10.26
C ASN A 151 3.85 -16.14 8.78
N LEU A 152 4.68 -15.51 7.96
CA LEU A 152 4.96 -15.93 6.58
C LEU A 152 6.35 -16.53 6.47
N GLU A 153 6.48 -17.58 5.66
CA GLU A 153 7.78 -18.20 5.37
C GLU A 153 8.70 -17.22 4.64
N TRP A 154 9.96 -17.17 5.07
CA TRP A 154 10.99 -16.37 4.41
C TRP A 154 11.30 -16.90 3.00
N SER A 155 11.51 -15.99 2.04
CA SER A 155 12.00 -16.36 0.72
C SER A 155 12.94 -15.29 0.16
N HIS A 156 14.11 -15.71 -0.35
CA HIS A 156 15.04 -14.82 -1.06
C HIS A 156 14.45 -14.16 -2.31
N LYS A 157 13.32 -14.66 -2.81
CA LYS A 157 12.54 -14.05 -3.89
C LYS A 157 12.02 -12.66 -3.52
N LEU A 158 11.79 -12.39 -2.22
CA LEU A 158 11.37 -11.08 -1.74
C LEU A 158 12.41 -9.99 -2.03
N LEU A 159 13.71 -10.32 -1.89
CA LEU A 159 14.83 -9.43 -2.22
C LEU A 159 15.01 -9.25 -3.73
N ASN A 160 14.68 -10.29 -4.50
CA ASN A 160 14.83 -10.33 -5.94
C ASN A 160 13.49 -10.17 -6.68
N HIS A 161 12.53 -9.45 -6.10
CA HIS A 161 11.16 -9.34 -6.63
C HIS A 161 11.13 -8.86 -8.09
N ASN A 162 12.12 -8.07 -8.52
CA ASN A 162 12.25 -7.54 -9.87
C ASN A 162 12.63 -8.60 -10.92
N LYS A 163 13.10 -9.77 -10.49
CA LYS A 163 13.43 -10.93 -11.34
C LYS A 163 12.30 -11.95 -11.39
N GLU A 164 11.30 -11.84 -10.52
CA GLU A 164 10.17 -12.76 -10.47
C GLU A 164 9.14 -12.47 -11.56
N ASP A 165 8.43 -13.52 -11.98
CA ASP A 165 7.38 -13.42 -12.98
C ASP A 165 6.06 -12.92 -12.39
N LEU A 166 5.97 -11.62 -12.08
CA LEU A 166 4.78 -11.02 -11.47
C LEU A 166 3.79 -10.48 -12.51
N THR A 167 2.50 -10.74 -12.31
CA THR A 167 1.41 -10.28 -13.20
C THR A 167 1.43 -8.77 -13.44
N ILE A 168 1.74 -7.98 -12.41
CA ILE A 168 1.81 -6.51 -12.48
C ILE A 168 2.93 -6.00 -13.42
N TYR A 169 3.95 -6.82 -13.71
CA TYR A 169 5.00 -6.47 -14.66
C TYR A 169 4.56 -6.66 -16.10
N LYS A 170 3.70 -7.66 -16.36
CA LYS A 170 3.13 -7.94 -17.69
C LYS A 170 2.06 -6.93 -18.04
N ASP A 171 1.13 -6.70 -17.12
CA ASP A 171 0.03 -5.76 -17.31
C ASP A 171 -0.11 -4.80 -16.12
N PRO A 172 0.63 -3.67 -16.13
CA PRO A 172 0.52 -2.68 -15.08
C PRO A 172 -0.79 -1.88 -15.15
N ALA A 173 -1.56 -1.97 -16.25
CA ALA A 173 -2.80 -1.21 -16.47
C ALA A 173 -2.73 0.26 -16.00
N GLY A 174 -1.68 0.99 -16.40
CA GLY A 174 -1.47 2.39 -16.02
C GLY A 174 -1.09 2.62 -14.55
N HIS A 175 -0.51 1.64 -13.86
CA HIS A 175 -0.02 1.81 -12.50
C HIS A 175 1.10 2.87 -12.44
N LEU A 176 0.92 3.90 -11.61
CA LEU A 176 1.83 5.07 -11.55
C LEU A 176 3.29 4.69 -11.25
N SER A 177 3.50 3.63 -10.47
CA SER A 177 4.84 3.16 -10.10
C SER A 177 5.33 1.98 -10.95
N ALA A 178 4.71 1.68 -12.10
CA ALA A 178 5.02 0.48 -12.90
C ALA A 178 6.49 0.37 -13.31
N LYS A 179 7.15 1.51 -13.58
CA LYS A 179 8.58 1.54 -13.90
C LYS A 179 9.43 1.25 -12.67
N GLN A 180 9.10 1.85 -11.53
CA GLN A 180 9.87 1.72 -10.29
C GLN A 180 9.78 0.33 -9.68
N ILE A 181 8.59 -0.30 -9.68
CA ILE A 181 8.42 -1.64 -9.09
C ILE A 181 9.14 -2.76 -9.88
N LYS A 182 9.61 -2.48 -11.10
CA LYS A 182 10.44 -3.39 -11.90
C LYS A 182 11.93 -3.23 -11.64
N GLN A 183 12.34 -2.23 -10.87
CA GLN A 183 13.73 -2.03 -10.50
C GLN A 183 14.06 -2.83 -9.23
N PRO A 184 15.34 -3.20 -9.02
CA PRO A 184 15.79 -3.70 -7.73
C PRO A 184 15.46 -2.71 -6.60
N ILE A 185 15.37 -3.22 -5.38
CA ILE A 185 15.25 -2.40 -4.16
C ILE A 185 16.42 -1.39 -4.14
N ASN A 186 16.10 -0.12 -3.97
CA ASN A 186 17.07 0.97 -3.93
C ASN A 186 16.61 2.11 -3.01
N SER A 187 17.58 2.83 -2.45
CA SER A 187 17.39 3.94 -1.51
C SER A 187 17.27 5.31 -2.18
N ASN A 188 17.23 5.39 -3.51
CA ASN A 188 17.30 6.65 -4.27
C ASN A 188 16.16 7.64 -3.97
N SER A 189 15.05 7.15 -3.39
CA SER A 189 13.91 8.00 -3.05
C SER A 189 13.91 8.50 -1.60
N ILE A 190 14.94 8.18 -0.81
CA ILE A 190 15.10 8.72 0.55
C ILE A 190 15.62 10.15 0.46
N GLY A 191 14.97 11.08 1.16
CA GLY A 191 15.40 12.47 1.24
C GLY A 191 15.28 13.25 -0.06
N ARG A 192 14.57 12.71 -1.06
CA ARG A 192 14.32 13.39 -2.34
C ARG A 192 13.57 14.71 -2.14
N TRP A 193 12.79 14.84 -1.07
CA TRP A 193 12.08 16.07 -0.72
C TRP A 193 12.99 17.28 -0.61
N LYS A 194 14.25 17.09 -0.21
CA LYS A 194 15.25 18.17 -0.11
C LYS A 194 15.58 18.82 -1.46
N LYS A 195 15.33 18.10 -2.56
CA LYS A 195 15.59 18.56 -3.94
C LYS A 195 14.31 18.93 -4.66
N ASP A 196 13.23 18.19 -4.41
CA ASP A 196 11.97 18.27 -5.16
C ASP A 196 10.98 19.29 -4.58
N LEU A 197 11.11 19.65 -3.30
CA LEU A 197 10.26 20.62 -2.62
C LEU A 197 11.02 21.92 -2.35
N THR A 198 10.31 23.05 -2.43
CA THR A 198 10.83 24.35 -1.96
C THR A 198 10.79 24.43 -0.45
N GLU A 199 11.55 25.36 0.15
CA GLU A 199 11.53 25.60 1.60
C GLU A 199 10.13 25.95 2.12
N ALA A 200 9.35 26.71 1.34
CA ALA A 200 7.97 27.03 1.69
C ALA A 200 7.06 25.80 1.68
N GLU A 201 7.25 24.88 0.73
CA GLU A 201 6.51 23.62 0.68
C GLU A 201 6.91 22.70 1.86
N VAL A 202 8.20 22.60 2.18
CA VAL A 202 8.66 21.85 3.36
C VAL A 202 8.05 22.42 4.62
N SER A 203 8.10 23.74 4.79
CA SER A 203 7.50 24.44 5.94
C SER A 203 5.99 24.21 6.03
N GLY A 204 5.28 24.30 4.91
CA GLY A 204 3.84 24.03 4.84
C GLY A 204 3.49 22.58 5.20
N PHE A 205 4.33 21.61 4.81
CA PHE A 205 4.16 20.21 5.21
C PHE A 205 4.37 20.03 6.72
N GLU A 206 5.47 20.58 7.26
CA GLU A 206 5.86 20.45 8.67
C GLU A 206 4.90 21.20 9.61
N LEU A 207 4.29 22.30 9.16
CA LEU A 207 3.24 23.00 9.90
C LEU A 207 2.03 22.10 10.16
N VAL A 208 1.66 21.26 9.18
CA VAL A 208 0.46 20.41 9.26
C VAL A 208 0.74 19.04 9.87
N ALA A 209 1.89 18.44 9.55
CA ALA A 209 2.20 17.06 9.89
C ALA A 209 3.49 16.87 10.67
N GLY A 210 4.15 17.95 11.13
CA GLY A 210 5.42 17.89 11.85
C GLY A 210 5.37 17.00 13.09
N ASP A 211 4.30 17.10 13.89
CA ASP A 211 4.16 16.26 15.09
C ASP A 211 4.07 14.76 14.74
N THR A 212 3.43 14.43 13.60
CA THR A 212 3.42 13.04 13.09
C THR A 212 4.78 12.63 12.52
N LEU A 213 5.53 13.54 11.90
CA LEU A 213 6.89 13.26 11.43
C LEU A 213 7.80 12.94 12.62
N GLU A 214 7.81 13.79 13.64
CA GLU A 214 8.64 13.65 14.84
C GLU A 214 8.29 12.39 15.63
N GLU A 215 7.00 12.06 15.76
CA GLU A 215 6.55 10.83 16.42
C GLU A 215 7.17 9.56 15.80
N PHE A 216 7.44 9.58 14.49
CA PHE A 216 8.03 8.46 13.76
C PHE A 216 9.51 8.68 13.41
N GLY A 217 10.18 9.59 14.11
CA GLY A 217 11.63 9.77 14.01
C GLY A 217 12.11 10.59 12.81
N TYR A 218 11.21 11.33 12.14
CA TYR A 218 11.59 12.25 11.08
C TYR A 218 11.76 13.66 11.63
N SER A 219 12.99 14.13 11.75
CA SER A 219 13.28 15.48 12.24
C SER A 219 12.67 16.55 11.32
N CYS A 220 12.00 17.52 11.92
CA CYS A 220 11.54 18.74 11.26
C CYS A 220 12.62 19.83 11.29
N THR A 221 12.51 20.78 10.37
CA THR A 221 13.43 21.92 10.24
C THR A 221 12.91 23.19 10.93
N ARG A 222 11.85 23.08 11.74
CA ARG A 222 11.15 24.20 12.40
C ARG A 222 12.15 25.19 13.03
N ILE A 223 12.20 26.40 12.48
CA ILE A 223 12.65 27.59 13.19
C ILE A 223 11.36 28.22 13.74
N PHE A 224 11.25 28.30 15.07
CA PHE A 224 10.13 28.97 15.74
C PHE A 224 10.17 30.48 15.51
#